data_AF-A0A0C2RZ57-F1
#
_entry.id   AF-A0A0C2RZ57-F1
#
_cell.length_a   1.000
_cell.length_b   1.000
_cell.length_c   1.000
_cell.angle_alpha   90.00
_cell.angle_beta   90.00
_cell.angle_gamma   90.00
#
_symmetry.space_group_name_H-M   'P 1'
#
loop_
_entity.id
_entity.type
_entity.pdbx_description
1 polymer ?
#
loop_
_entity_poly.entity_id
_entity_poly.type
_entity_poly.pdbx_seq_one_letter_code
_entity_poly.pdbx_strand_id
1 'polypeptide(L)'
;MSQHALKQMKRTEYDLFIKAFVSFLIEAAELLLSEHDCTPKKKCAEQNLMISLTLLSNLHETIVSKEIREKTDGPFTLPFDEKQQLQIRELLYELKSRLRHLGTLSKTTQSQCDRLILLLMAYYPRRDNVRIIIESPATAPPWLACP
;
A
#
# COMPACT_ATOMS: atom_id res chain seq x y z
N MET A 1 22.26 -1.27 -22.90
CA MET A 1 21.40 -1.82 -21.84
C MET A 1 20.11 -2.32 -22.45
N SER A 2 19.63 -3.53 -22.11
CA SER A 2 18.35 -4.04 -22.62
C SER A 2 17.17 -3.37 -21.91
N GLN A 3 16.01 -3.26 -22.57
CA GLN A 3 14.77 -2.73 -21.96
C GLN A 3 14.35 -3.51 -20.70
N HIS A 4 14.67 -4.81 -20.65
CA HIS A 4 14.43 -5.65 -19.47
C HIS A 4 15.27 -5.20 -18.26
N ALA A 5 16.57 -4.91 -18.46
CA ALA A 5 17.45 -4.42 -17.39
C ALA A 5 16.99 -3.06 -16.86
N LEU A 6 16.52 -2.17 -17.74
CA LEU A 6 15.98 -0.86 -17.35
C LEU A 6 14.70 -0.98 -16.51
N LYS A 7 13.80 -1.92 -16.87
CA LYS A 7 12.57 -2.19 -16.11
C LYS A 7 12.86 -2.80 -14.74
N GLN A 8 13.84 -3.71 -14.63
CA GLN A 8 14.25 -4.26 -13.35
C GLN A 8 14.86 -3.19 -12.43
N MET A 9 15.73 -2.32 -12.96
CA MET A 9 16.34 -1.25 -12.18
C MET A 9 15.29 -0.30 -11.58
N LYS A 10 14.30 0.14 -12.39
CA LYS A 10 13.19 0.98 -11.91
C LYS A 10 12.33 0.31 -10.84
N ARG A 11 12.13 -1.02 -10.91
CA ARG A 11 11.40 -1.78 -9.89
C ARG A 11 12.15 -1.83 -8.57
N THR A 12 13.47 -2.06 -8.61
CA THR A 12 14.31 -2.04 -7.42
C THR A 12 14.35 -0.67 -6.77
N GLU A 13 14.49 0.40 -7.56
CA GLU A 13 14.43 1.78 -7.05
C GLU A 13 13.09 2.07 -6.37
N TYR A 14 11.99 1.58 -6.96
CA TYR A 14 10.67 1.78 -6.40
C TYR A 14 10.42 0.99 -5.11
N ASP A 15 10.89 -0.26 -5.03
CA ASP A 15 10.85 -1.08 -3.81
C ASP A 15 11.60 -0.40 -2.66
N LEU A 16 12.82 0.08 -2.93
CA LEU A 16 13.62 0.82 -1.97
C LEU A 16 12.93 2.11 -1.53
N PHE A 17 12.38 2.87 -2.47
CA PHE A 17 11.63 4.09 -2.17
C PHE A 17 10.45 3.81 -1.24
N ILE A 18 9.58 2.85 -1.56
CA ILE A 18 8.40 2.56 -0.72
C ILE A 18 8.84 2.15 0.69
N LYS A 19 9.79 1.22 0.79
CA LYS A 19 10.29 0.76 2.09
C LYS A 19 10.83 1.92 2.92
N ALA A 20 11.73 2.72 2.35
CA ALA A 20 12.30 3.87 3.03
C ALA A 20 11.24 4.90 3.43
N PHE A 21 10.26 5.17 2.56
CA PHE A 21 9.20 6.13 2.84
C PHE A 21 8.25 5.64 3.94
N VAL A 22 7.86 4.36 3.92
CA VAL A 22 7.01 3.79 4.98
C VAL A 22 7.77 3.74 6.31
N SER A 23 9.05 3.36 6.32
CA SER A 23 9.90 3.43 7.52
C SER A 23 10.00 4.85 8.08
N PHE A 24 10.19 5.86 7.22
CA PHE A 24 10.15 7.26 7.63
C PHE A 24 8.81 7.64 8.29
N LEU A 25 7.67 7.17 7.76
CA LEU A 25 6.36 7.42 8.37
C LEU A 25 6.20 6.72 9.74
N ILE A 26 6.78 5.53 9.90
CA ILE A 26 6.79 4.80 11.18
C ILE A 26 7.60 5.61 12.20
N GLU A 27 8.82 6.00 11.87
CA GLU A 27 9.69 6.81 12.74
C GLU A 27 9.04 8.15 13.10
N ALA A 28 8.41 8.82 12.13
CA ALA A 28 7.69 10.06 12.38
C ALA A 28 6.49 9.86 13.33
N ALA A 29 5.75 8.75 13.19
CA ALA A 29 4.66 8.42 14.10
C ALA A 29 5.19 8.09 15.51
N GLU A 30 6.32 7.39 15.63
CA GLU A 30 6.96 7.07 16.91
C GLU A 30 7.46 8.32 17.63
N LEU A 31 8.07 9.26 16.90
CA LEU A 31 8.46 10.57 17.45
C LEU A 31 7.22 11.30 18.01
N LEU A 32 6.10 11.31 17.28
CA LEU A 32 4.85 11.93 17.74
C LEU A 32 4.22 11.23 18.95
N LEU A 33 4.40 9.92 19.08
CA LEU A 33 3.97 9.15 20.25
C LEU A 33 4.85 9.46 21.47
N SER A 34 6.14 9.73 21.27
CA SER A 34 7.09 10.05 22.35
C SER A 34 6.91 11.47 22.92
N GLU A 35 6.33 12.40 22.16
CA GLU A 35 6.01 13.74 22.65
C GLU A 35 4.73 13.74 23.50
N HIS A 36 4.86 14.05 24.80
CA HIS A 36 3.75 14.05 25.74
C HIS A 36 2.82 15.28 25.67
N ASP A 37 3.26 16.40 25.06
CA ASP A 37 2.50 17.66 25.08
C ASP A 37 1.69 17.90 23.80
N CYS A 38 0.43 18.35 23.97
CA CYS A 38 -0.44 18.84 22.89
C CYS A 38 -0.01 20.24 22.40
N THR A 39 1.23 20.36 21.92
CA THR A 39 1.72 21.63 21.35
C THR A 39 1.18 21.86 19.94
N PRO A 40 1.06 23.12 19.47
CA PRO A 40 0.76 23.42 18.07
C PRO A 40 1.70 22.74 17.07
N LYS A 41 2.96 22.50 17.47
CA LYS A 41 3.96 21.77 16.67
C LYS A 41 3.56 20.32 16.44
N LYS A 42 3.04 19.63 17.47
CA LYS A 42 2.52 18.27 17.37
C LYS A 42 1.36 18.16 16.37
N LYS A 43 0.41 19.11 16.42
CA LYS A 43 -0.71 19.17 15.45
C LYS A 43 -0.22 19.38 14.01
N CYS A 44 0.79 20.23 13.80
CA CYS A 44 1.39 20.43 12.49
C CYS A 44 2.08 19.16 11.98
N ALA A 45 2.81 18.46 12.84
CA ALA A 45 3.46 17.21 12.48
C ALA A 45 2.46 16.09 12.16
N GLU A 46 1.32 16.00 12.86
CA GLU A 46 0.21 15.10 12.52
C GLU A 46 -0.37 15.39 11.13
N GLN A 47 -0.58 16.67 10.81
CA GLN A 47 -1.04 17.08 9.48
C GLN A 47 -0.02 16.72 8.40
N ASN A 48 1.27 16.92 8.67
CA ASN A 48 2.33 16.52 7.75
C ASN A 48 2.33 15.00 7.54
N LEU A 49 2.15 14.21 8.59
CA LEU A 49 2.04 12.76 8.50
C LEU A 49 0.86 12.33 7.62
N MET A 50 -0.29 12.99 7.77
CA MET A 50 -1.47 12.77 6.91
C MET A 50 -1.20 13.11 5.44
N ILE A 51 -0.58 14.26 5.19
CA ILE A 51 -0.21 14.70 3.86
C ILE A 51 0.76 13.69 3.24
N SER A 52 1.78 13.26 3.97
CA SER A 52 2.76 12.27 3.50
C SER A 52 2.13 10.92 3.21
N LEU A 53 1.18 10.44 4.03
CA LEU A 53 0.44 9.20 3.77
C LEU A 53 -0.44 9.32 2.51
N THR A 54 -1.09 10.47 2.33
CA THR A 54 -1.90 10.76 1.13
C THR A 54 -1.03 10.81 -0.13
N LEU A 55 0.14 11.46 -0.05
CA LEU A 55 1.11 11.51 -1.14
C LEU A 55 1.62 10.11 -1.50
N LEU A 56 1.94 9.27 -0.50
CA LEU A 56 2.34 7.89 -0.73
C LEU A 56 1.24 7.11 -1.45
N SER A 57 -0.01 7.22 -1.01
CA SER A 57 -1.16 6.56 -1.64
C SER A 57 -1.32 6.98 -3.11
N ASN A 58 -1.29 8.29 -3.38
CA ASN A 58 -1.48 8.82 -4.74
C ASN A 58 -0.32 8.44 -5.67
N LEU A 59 0.92 8.49 -5.17
CA LEU A 59 2.10 8.06 -5.92
C LEU A 59 1.99 6.56 -6.25
N HIS A 60 1.58 5.75 -5.28
CA HIS A 60 1.43 4.33 -5.44
C HIS A 60 0.37 3.98 -6.50
N GLU A 61 -0.80 4.60 -6.42
CA GLU A 61 -1.85 4.46 -7.41
C GLU A 61 -1.39 4.89 -8.81
N THR A 62 -0.67 6.01 -8.92
CA THR A 62 -0.16 6.53 -10.20
C THR A 62 0.80 5.56 -10.86
N ILE A 63 1.77 5.03 -10.09
CA ILE A 63 2.79 4.11 -10.61
C ILE A 63 2.15 2.78 -11.01
N VAL A 64 1.27 2.23 -10.17
CA VAL A 64 0.55 0.98 -10.49
C VAL A 64 -0.36 1.18 -11.71
N SER A 65 -1.12 2.27 -11.79
CA SER A 65 -1.99 2.56 -12.94
C SER A 65 -1.22 2.73 -14.24
N LYS A 66 -0.01 3.32 -14.18
CA LYS A 66 0.86 3.45 -15.35
C LYS A 66 1.37 2.08 -15.82
N GLU A 67 1.82 1.24 -14.90
CA GLU A 67 2.25 -0.13 -15.20
C GLU A 67 1.11 -1.01 -15.76
N ILE A 68 -0.13 -0.78 -15.32
CA ILE A 68 -1.32 -1.45 -15.88
C ILE A 68 -1.55 -1.02 -17.34
N ARG A 69 -1.51 0.29 -17.63
CA ARG A 69 -1.78 0.82 -18.98
C ARG A 69 -0.71 0.45 -20.00
N GLU A 70 0.54 0.23 -19.57
CA GLU A 70 1.64 -0.16 -20.45
C GLU A 70 1.65 -1.67 -20.80
N LYS A 71 0.79 -2.50 -20.19
CA LYS A 71 0.64 -3.93 -20.53
C LYS A 71 -0.64 -4.17 -21.35
N THR A 72 -0.49 -4.29 -22.67
CA THR A 72 -1.61 -4.65 -23.56
C THR A 72 -1.92 -6.16 -23.61
N ASP A 73 -0.99 -7.06 -23.28
CA ASP A 73 -1.16 -8.49 -23.64
C ASP A 73 -0.70 -9.53 -22.58
N GLY A 74 -0.68 -9.20 -21.28
CA GLY A 74 -0.21 -10.16 -20.27
C GLY A 74 -0.83 -10.01 -18.87
N PRO A 75 -0.75 -11.07 -18.03
CA PRO A 75 -1.32 -11.04 -16.69
C PRO A 75 -0.69 -9.94 -15.84
N PHE A 76 -1.53 -9.29 -15.04
CA PHE A 76 -1.13 -8.26 -14.09
C PHE A 76 -0.20 -8.85 -13.03
N THR A 77 1.10 -8.75 -13.26
CA THR A 77 2.12 -8.89 -12.23
C THR A 77 2.40 -7.51 -11.66
N LEU A 78 2.15 -7.36 -10.36
CA LEU A 78 2.65 -6.25 -9.54
C LEU A 78 4.17 -6.09 -9.77
N PRO A 79 4.73 -4.89 -9.60
CA PRO A 79 6.15 -4.64 -9.84
C PRO A 79 7.08 -5.34 -8.83
N PHE A 80 6.51 -6.01 -7.82
CA PHE A 80 7.22 -6.63 -6.70
C PHE A 80 7.12 -8.15 -6.72
N ASP A 81 8.22 -8.83 -6.37
CA ASP A 81 8.16 -10.26 -6.06
C ASP A 81 7.46 -10.55 -4.72
N GLU A 82 7.17 -11.81 -4.43
CA GLU A 82 6.45 -12.19 -3.20
C GLU A 82 7.14 -11.72 -1.92
N LYS A 83 8.49 -11.77 -1.89
CA LYS A 83 9.28 -11.40 -0.72
C LYS A 83 9.20 -9.89 -0.49
N GLN A 84 9.30 -9.10 -1.55
CA GLN A 84 9.15 -7.64 -1.50
C GLN A 84 7.73 -7.25 -1.07
N GLN A 85 6.70 -7.90 -1.61
CA GLN A 85 5.31 -7.65 -1.22
C GLN A 85 5.08 -7.93 0.26
N LEU A 86 5.62 -9.04 0.78
CA LEU A 86 5.51 -9.39 2.20
C LEU A 86 6.16 -8.34 3.09
N GLN A 87 7.40 -7.94 2.77
CA GLN A 87 8.14 -6.92 3.54
C GLN A 87 7.41 -5.58 3.58
N ILE A 88 6.94 -5.08 2.44
CA ILE A 88 6.21 -3.81 2.38
C ILE A 88 4.92 -3.90 3.19
N ARG A 89 4.23 -5.05 3.12
CA ARG A 89 2.99 -5.27 3.86
C ARG A 89 3.21 -5.28 5.38
N GLU A 90 4.28 -5.89 5.86
CA GLU A 90 4.65 -5.88 7.27
C GLU A 90 4.87 -4.44 7.77
N LEU A 91 5.60 -3.63 7.00
CA LEU A 91 5.79 -2.20 7.30
C LEU A 91 4.46 -1.43 7.33
N LEU A 92 3.54 -1.70 6.40
CA LEU A 92 2.21 -1.07 6.39
C LEU A 92 1.36 -1.48 7.61
N TYR A 93 1.45 -2.73 8.07
CA TYR A 93 0.79 -3.17 9.31
C TYR A 93 1.37 -2.45 10.53
N GLU A 94 2.70 -2.31 10.60
CA GLU A 94 3.37 -1.60 11.67
C GLU A 94 2.97 -0.13 11.71
N LEU A 95 3.02 0.56 10.57
CA LEU A 95 2.57 1.94 10.43
C LEU A 95 1.12 2.09 10.91
N LYS A 96 0.22 1.20 10.48
CA LYS A 96 -1.17 1.19 10.92
C LYS A 96 -1.29 1.08 12.43
N SER A 97 -0.51 0.20 13.04
CA SER A 97 -0.52 0.03 14.49
C SER A 97 -0.06 1.32 15.19
N ARG A 98 1.02 1.95 14.74
CA ARG A 98 1.52 3.21 15.32
C ARG A 98 0.50 4.34 15.19
N LEU A 99 -0.11 4.51 14.02
CA LEU A 99 -1.13 5.55 13.81
C LEU A 99 -2.37 5.37 14.69
N ARG A 100 -2.77 4.12 15.01
CA ARG A 100 -3.88 3.86 15.94
C ARG A 100 -3.58 4.29 17.37
N HIS A 101 -2.31 4.25 17.77
CA HIS A 101 -1.88 4.67 19.10
C HIS A 101 -1.70 6.18 19.23
N LEU A 102 -1.73 6.94 18.12
CA LEU A 102 -1.74 8.41 18.15
C LEU A 102 -3.10 8.89 18.66
N GLY A 103 -3.20 9.01 19.99
CA GLY A 103 -4.42 9.41 20.70
C GLY A 103 -4.85 10.87 20.46
N THR A 104 -4.00 11.66 19.81
CA THR A 104 -4.26 13.07 19.47
C THR A 104 -4.97 13.27 18.13
N LEU A 105 -4.96 12.25 17.26
CA LEU A 105 -5.68 12.31 15.99
C LEU A 105 -7.20 12.30 16.22
N SER A 106 -7.93 13.15 15.49
CA SER A 106 -9.39 13.09 15.50
C SER A 106 -9.90 11.73 14.98
N LYS A 107 -11.07 11.28 15.43
CA LYS A 107 -11.70 10.04 14.92
C LYS A 107 -11.82 10.02 13.39
N THR A 108 -12.15 11.18 12.80
CA THR A 108 -12.24 11.33 11.34
C THR A 108 -10.89 11.12 10.68
N THR A 109 -9.83 11.71 11.24
CA THR A 109 -8.45 11.57 10.73
C THR A 109 -7.95 10.14 10.86
N GLN A 110 -8.18 9.48 12.00
CA GLN A 110 -7.84 8.07 12.18
C GLN A 110 -8.54 7.17 11.15
N SER A 111 -9.82 7.42 10.89
CA SER A 111 -10.58 6.69 9.85
C SER A 111 -9.99 6.91 8.45
N GLN A 112 -9.55 8.13 8.14
CA GLN A 112 -8.87 8.44 6.88
C GLN A 112 -7.51 7.73 6.78
N CYS A 113 -6.68 7.71 7.84
CA CYS A 113 -5.44 6.93 7.89
C CYS A 113 -5.70 5.45 7.60
N ASP A 114 -6.64 4.86 8.34
CA ASP A 114 -6.97 3.44 8.23
C ASP A 114 -7.42 3.11 6.79
N ARG A 115 -8.22 3.99 6.17
CA ARG A 115 -8.64 3.82 4.77
C ARG A 115 -7.47 3.91 3.80
N LEU A 116 -6.58 4.89 3.93
CA LEU A 116 -5.41 5.06 3.05
C LEU A 116 -4.46 3.87 3.16
N ILE A 117 -4.21 3.38 4.37
CA ILE A 117 -3.37 2.20 4.56
C ILE A 117 -4.04 0.96 3.96
N LEU A 118 -5.35 0.77 4.14
CA LEU A 118 -6.05 -0.37 3.53
C LEU A 118 -5.98 -0.33 1.99
N LEU A 119 -6.08 0.86 1.39
CA LEU A 119 -5.87 1.03 -0.05
C LEU A 119 -4.46 0.61 -0.46
N LEU A 120 -3.43 1.09 0.24
CA LEU A 120 -2.04 0.69 0.01
C LEU A 120 -1.85 -0.83 0.14
N MET A 121 -2.45 -1.46 1.16
CA MET A 121 -2.36 -2.90 1.39
C MET A 121 -3.06 -3.74 0.32
N ALA A 122 -4.08 -3.20 -0.35
CA ALA A 122 -4.79 -3.91 -1.42
C ALA A 122 -3.88 -4.23 -2.62
N TYR A 123 -2.79 -3.46 -2.79
CA TYR A 123 -1.77 -3.72 -3.79
C TYR A 123 -0.78 -4.83 -3.39
N TYR A 124 -0.88 -5.40 -2.18
CA TYR A 124 0.00 -6.46 -1.67
C TYR A 124 -0.82 -7.66 -1.12
N PRO A 125 -1.64 -8.32 -1.97
CA PRO A 125 -2.52 -9.40 -1.53
C PRO A 125 -1.74 -10.60 -0.98
N ARG A 126 -2.29 -11.27 0.04
CA ARG A 126 -1.73 -12.56 0.50
C ARG A 126 -2.17 -13.60 -0.53
N ARG A 127 -1.24 -14.31 -1.17
CA ARG A 127 -1.60 -15.43 -2.05
C ARG A 127 -2.45 -16.49 -1.33
N ASP A 128 -2.30 -16.61 -0.01
CA ASP A 128 -3.08 -17.55 0.81
C ASP A 128 -4.60 -17.28 0.83
N ASN A 129 -5.06 -16.10 0.42
CA ASN A 129 -6.48 -15.72 0.48
C ASN A 129 -7.17 -15.67 -0.89
N VAL A 130 -6.49 -16.05 -1.98
CA VAL A 130 -7.12 -16.14 -3.31
C VAL A 130 -7.16 -17.61 -3.73
N ARG A 131 -7.92 -18.42 -2.98
CA ARG A 131 -8.55 -19.60 -3.59
C ARG A 131 -9.73 -19.05 -4.37
N ILE A 132 -9.53 -18.79 -5.66
CA ILE A 132 -10.67 -18.78 -6.59
C ILE A 132 -11.19 -20.22 -6.55
N ILE A 133 -12.22 -20.45 -5.74
CA ILE A 133 -13.01 -21.66 -5.84
C ILE A 133 -13.78 -21.47 -7.15
N ILE A 134 -13.22 -22.02 -8.23
CA ILE A 134 -14.00 -22.22 -9.45
C ILE A 134 -15.04 -23.25 -9.03
N GLU A 135 -16.25 -22.78 -8.74
CA GLU A 135 -17.38 -23.70 -8.56
C GLU A 135 -17.46 -24.62 -9.77
N SER A 136 -17.72 -25.90 -9.50
CA SER A 136 -17.91 -26.92 -10.52
C SER A 136 -18.82 -26.36 -11.64
N PRO A 137 -18.53 -26.63 -12.93
CA PRO A 137 -19.28 -26.09 -14.07
C PRO A 137 -20.81 -26.36 -14.04
N ALA A 138 -21.30 -27.15 -13.09
CA ALA A 138 -22.72 -27.36 -12.83
C ALA A 138 -23.48 -26.12 -12.29
N THR A 139 -22.80 -25.10 -11.72
CA THR A 139 -23.40 -23.84 -11.25
C THR A 139 -22.93 -22.59 -12.00
N ALA A 140 -22.46 -22.74 -13.24
CA ALA A 140 -22.20 -21.57 -14.08
C ALA A 140 -23.51 -20.85 -14.46
N PRO A 141 -23.57 -19.51 -14.43
CA PRO A 141 -24.76 -18.79 -14.87
C PRO A 141 -25.09 -19.11 -16.34
N PRO A 142 -26.38 -19.10 -16.73
CA PRO A 142 -26.85 -19.66 -18.00
C PRO A 142 -26.26 -19.02 -19.27
N TRP A 143 -25.66 -17.82 -19.17
CA TRP A 143 -24.94 -17.18 -20.28
C TRP A 143 -23.53 -17.75 -20.54
N LEU A 144 -23.00 -18.56 -19.63
CA LEU A 144 -21.72 -19.29 -19.76
C LEU A 144 -21.95 -20.77 -20.07
N ALA A 145 -23.16 -21.27 -19.82
CA ALA A 145 -23.62 -22.58 -20.25
C ALA A 145 -24.30 -22.46 -21.62
N CYS A 146 -23.52 -22.23 -22.68
CA CYS A 146 -23.99 -22.44 -24.05
C CYS A 146 -23.61 -23.86 -24.52
N PRO A 147 -24.44 -24.49 -25.39
CA PRO A 147 -24.32 -25.90 -25.79
C PRO A 147 -23.05 -26.25 -26.55
#